data_AF-A0AAV4WXB1-F1
#
_entry.id   AF-A0AAV4WXB1-F1
#
_cell.length_a   1.000
_cell.length_b   1.000
_cell.length_c   1.000
_cell.angle_alpha   90.00
_cell.angle_beta   90.00
_cell.angle_gamma   90.00
#
_symmetry.space_group_name_H-M   'P 1'
#
loop_
_entity.id
_entity.type
_entity.pdbx_description
1 polymer ?
#
loop_
_entity_poly.entity_id
_entity_poly.type
_entity_poly.pdbx_seq_one_letter_code
_entity_poly.pdbx_strand_id
1 'polypeptide(L)'
;MKVNRKLSNIHDLPKVDDPVFSANCPVAGIKHSGKARRGDGNDLTPNPKKLYTIGIELGKLNSVIEGLIPVSELPMNIRIKYRKEKNKLASRACRLKKKAQHEANKLKLFGLQREQKSLLMLITSIESLKLKKPDTRVAGCTADFVNNVLKLLLLGMRVVA
;
A
#
# COMPACT_ATOMS: atom_id res chain seq x y z
N MET A 1 6.27 20.16 -16.51
CA MET A 1 7.54 19.46 -16.24
C MET A 1 7.40 18.01 -16.66
N LYS A 2 8.10 17.56 -17.71
CA LYS A 2 8.12 16.14 -18.11
C LYS A 2 9.06 15.39 -17.16
N VAL A 3 8.49 14.53 -16.30
CA VAL A 3 9.27 13.70 -15.37
C VAL A 3 9.76 12.49 -16.15
N ASN A 4 10.97 12.60 -16.72
CA ASN A 4 11.65 11.47 -17.33
C ASN A 4 12.27 10.60 -16.21
N ARG A 5 11.45 9.75 -15.59
CA ARG A 5 11.93 8.70 -14.69
C ARG A 5 12.03 7.41 -15.50
N LYS A 6 13.26 7.00 -15.86
CA LYS A 6 13.54 5.60 -16.18
C LYS A 6 13.24 4.78 -14.93
N LEU A 7 12.02 4.27 -14.81
CA LEU A 7 11.69 3.22 -13.85
C LEU A 7 12.41 1.96 -14.34
N SER A 8 13.38 1.48 -13.58
CA SER A 8 14.11 0.23 -13.87
C SER A 8 13.17 -0.99 -13.91
N ASN A 9 11.98 -0.87 -13.31
CA ASN A 9 10.90 -1.83 -13.37
C ASN A 9 9.56 -1.10 -13.13
N ILE A 10 8.48 -1.41 -13.87
CA ILE A 10 7.14 -0.83 -13.69
C ILE A 10 6.61 -1.04 -12.26
N HIS A 11 7.09 -2.07 -11.57
CA HIS A 11 6.64 -2.43 -10.23
C HIS A 11 7.50 -1.82 -9.11
N ASP A 12 8.57 -1.09 -9.43
CA ASP A 12 9.36 -0.38 -8.43
C ASP A 12 8.67 0.94 -8.07
N LEU A 13 8.02 0.97 -6.91
CA LEU A 13 7.42 2.19 -6.39
C LEU A 13 8.53 3.18 -5.99
N PRO A 14 8.45 4.45 -6.40
CA PRO A 14 9.39 5.46 -5.92
C PRO A 14 9.28 5.61 -4.40
N LYS A 15 10.42 5.84 -3.73
CA LYS A 15 10.41 6.20 -2.32
C LYS A 15 9.53 7.43 -2.12
N VAL A 16 8.54 7.30 -1.24
CA VAL A 16 7.63 8.39 -0.88
C VAL A 16 8.40 9.33 0.03
N ASP A 17 8.97 10.37 -0.56
CA ASP A 17 9.58 11.49 0.15
C ASP A 17 8.74 12.75 -0.09
N ASP A 18 8.62 13.57 0.95
CA ASP A 18 7.99 14.89 0.83
C ASP A 18 8.81 15.73 -0.16
N PRO A 19 8.18 16.26 -1.23
CA PRO A 19 8.87 17.03 -2.26
C PRO A 19 9.63 18.22 -1.68
N VAL A 20 9.15 18.81 -0.58
CA VAL A 20 9.80 19.92 0.13
C VAL A 20 11.17 19.53 0.69
N PHE A 21 11.40 18.25 1.01
CA PHE A 21 12.67 17.74 1.53
C PHE A 21 13.45 16.88 0.51
N SER A 22 13.00 16.82 -0.75
CA SER A 22 13.67 16.05 -1.79
C SER A 22 15.02 16.68 -2.17
N ALA A 23 16.03 15.86 -2.44
CA ALA A 23 17.37 16.32 -2.83
C ALA A 23 17.38 17.15 -4.13
N ASN A 24 16.34 16.99 -4.95
CA ASN A 24 16.17 17.70 -6.23
C ASN A 24 15.40 19.02 -6.10
N CYS A 25 14.90 19.36 -4.91
CA CYS A 25 14.37 20.69 -4.65
C CYS A 25 15.55 21.58 -4.21
N PRO A 26 15.93 22.60 -4.99
CA PRO A 26 16.92 23.57 -4.55
C PRO A 26 16.30 24.41 -3.42
N VAL A 27 16.41 23.94 -2.18
CA VAL A 27 16.01 24.69 -0.95
C VAL A 27 17.07 25.77 -0.64
N ALA A 28 17.73 26.32 -1.65
CA ALA A 28 18.61 27.47 -1.52
C ALA A 28 17.73 28.73 -1.53
N GLY A 29 17.42 29.25 -0.33
CA GLY A 29 16.86 30.60 -0.17
C GLY A 29 15.41 30.68 0.33
N ILE A 30 14.62 29.60 0.29
CA ILE A 30 13.27 29.61 0.88
C ILE A 30 13.37 29.27 2.37
N LYS A 31 13.47 30.31 3.20
CA LYS A 31 13.26 30.21 4.66
C LYS A 31 11.82 29.78 4.91
N HIS A 32 11.63 28.49 5.04
CA HIS A 32 10.45 27.92 5.66
C HIS A 32 10.40 28.52 7.06
N SER A 33 9.25 29.07 7.47
CA SER A 33 9.06 29.90 8.67
C SER A 33 9.24 29.14 10.01
N GLY A 34 10.14 28.15 10.06
CA GLY A 34 10.33 27.21 11.15
C GLY A 34 9.18 26.21 11.30
N LYS A 35 8.18 26.22 10.40
CA LYS A 35 6.99 25.38 10.46
C LYS A 35 7.10 24.09 9.65
N ALA A 36 7.88 24.08 8.58
CA ALA A 36 8.22 22.85 7.86
C ALA A 36 9.34 22.15 8.64
N ARG A 37 9.00 21.03 9.27
CA ARG A 37 9.93 20.17 9.98
C ARG A 37 9.67 18.75 9.54
N ARG A 38 10.71 17.92 9.46
CA ARG A 38 10.54 16.46 9.44
C ARG A 38 9.96 16.05 10.80
N GLY A 39 8.65 16.18 10.94
CA GLY A 39 7.90 15.71 12.09
C GLY A 39 7.32 14.32 11.85
N ASP A 40 6.48 13.87 12.78
CA ASP A 40 5.73 12.61 12.75
C ASP A 40 4.97 12.33 11.43
N GLY A 41 4.67 13.37 10.63
CA GLY A 41 3.98 13.22 9.35
C GLY A 41 4.79 12.50 8.26
N ASN A 42 6.11 12.43 8.42
CA ASN A 42 7.02 11.74 7.49
C ASN A 42 7.43 10.34 7.98
N ASP A 43 7.11 10.01 9.23
CA ASP A 43 7.32 8.66 9.73
C ASP A 43 6.23 7.75 9.16
N LEU A 44 6.60 6.81 8.29
CA LEU A 44 5.68 5.85 7.69
C LEU A 44 5.62 4.51 8.45
N THR A 45 6.24 4.43 9.64
CA THR A 45 6.27 3.21 10.44
C THR A 45 4.85 2.84 10.90
N PRO A 46 4.33 1.65 10.56
CA PRO A 46 3.00 1.22 10.97
C PRO A 46 2.93 0.98 12.48
N ASN A 47 1.96 1.60 13.17
CA ASN A 47 1.75 1.38 14.59
C ASN A 47 0.26 1.12 14.95
N PRO A 48 -0.16 -0.16 15.02
CA PRO A 48 -1.54 -0.53 15.36
C PRO A 48 -1.95 -0.07 16.77
N LYS A 49 -1.03 -0.13 17.74
CA LYS A 49 -1.30 0.25 19.14
C LYS A 49 -1.61 1.74 19.26
N LYS A 50 -0.86 2.57 18.53
CA LYS A 50 -1.09 4.02 18.48
C LYS A 50 -2.45 4.34 17.86
N LEU A 51 -2.82 3.69 16.75
CA LEU A 51 -4.15 3.84 16.15
C LEU A 51 -5.27 3.46 17.12
N TYR A 52 -5.15 2.31 17.79
CA TYR A 52 -6.13 1.85 18.79
C TYR A 52 -6.30 2.86 19.93
N THR A 53 -5.19 3.35 20.48
CA THR A 53 -5.20 4.33 21.59
C THR A 53 -5.90 5.63 21.19
N ILE A 54 -5.61 6.13 19.98
CA ILE A 54 -6.29 7.32 19.44
C ILE A 54 -7.80 7.05 19.27
N GLY A 55 -8.18 5.83 18.85
CA GLY A 55 -9.57 5.41 18.74
C GLY A 55 -10.31 5.47 20.08
N ILE A 56 -9.70 4.96 21.16
CA ILE A 56 -10.27 5.04 22.52
C ILE A 56 -10.42 6.50 22.97
N GLU A 57 -9.41 7.34 22.74
CA GLU A 57 -9.48 8.76 23.11
C GLU A 57 -10.57 9.50 22.33
N LEU A 58 -10.71 9.21 21.03
CA LEU A 58 -11.79 9.74 20.19
C LEU A 58 -13.17 9.31 20.70
N GLY A 59 -13.34 8.05 21.08
CA GLY A 59 -14.61 7.56 21.65
C GLY A 59 -14.99 8.31 22.92
N LYS A 60 -14.03 8.50 23.83
CA LYS A 60 -14.23 9.30 25.07
C LYS A 60 -14.61 10.74 24.76
N LEU A 61 -13.92 11.38 23.81
CA LEU A 61 -14.20 12.77 23.43
C LEU A 61 -15.55 12.93 22.75
N ASN A 62 -15.93 12.02 21.85
CA ASN A 62 -17.22 12.06 21.18
C ASN A 62 -18.36 11.88 22.18
N SER A 63 -18.23 10.94 23.12
CA SER A 63 -19.21 10.76 24.20
C SER A 63 -19.39 12.03 25.05
N VAL A 64 -18.28 12.70 25.41
CA VAL A 64 -18.35 13.99 26.12
C VAL A 64 -19.05 15.06 25.27
N ILE A 65 -18.74 15.15 23.98
CA ILE A 65 -19.33 16.15 23.07
C ILE A 65 -20.84 15.89 22.86
N GLU A 66 -21.24 14.63 22.76
CA GLU A 66 -22.65 14.21 22.60
C GLU A 66 -23.48 14.49 23.86
N GLY A 67 -22.88 14.38 25.05
CA GLY A 67 -23.52 14.73 26.33
C GLY A 67 -23.63 16.23 26.61
N LEU A 68 -23.15 17.11 25.72
CA LEU A 68 -23.22 18.56 25.91
C LEU A 68 -24.61 19.11 25.58
N ILE A 69 -25.20 19.87 26.51
CA ILE A 69 -26.43 20.64 26.32
C ILE A 69 -26.31 21.55 25.07
N PRO A 70 -27.34 21.63 24.22
CA PRO A 70 -27.39 22.58 23.12
C PRO A 70 -27.21 24.03 23.58
N VAL A 71 -26.45 24.83 22.82
CA VAL A 71 -26.14 26.22 23.18
C VAL A 71 -27.40 27.10 23.29
N SER A 72 -28.45 26.75 22.55
CA SER A 72 -29.75 27.43 22.55
C SER A 72 -30.45 27.39 23.90
N GLU A 73 -30.23 26.32 24.67
CA GLU A 73 -30.92 26.05 25.94
C GLU A 73 -30.22 26.70 27.15
N LEU A 74 -29.04 27.28 26.96
CA LEU A 74 -28.26 27.90 28.03
C LEU A 74 -28.64 29.36 28.27
N PRO A 75 -28.53 29.88 29.50
CA PRO A 75 -28.61 31.32 29.79
C PRO A 75 -27.59 32.16 29.00
N MET A 76 -27.99 33.36 28.56
CA MET A 76 -27.19 34.21 27.65
C MET A 76 -25.79 34.54 28.19
N ASN A 77 -25.69 34.79 29.49
CA ASN A 77 -24.45 35.17 30.18
C ASN A 77 -23.36 34.08 30.15
N ILE A 78 -23.72 32.80 29.94
CA ILE A 78 -22.75 31.68 29.90
C ILE A 78 -22.48 31.12 28.50
N ARG A 79 -23.33 31.43 27.51
CA ARG A 79 -23.23 30.88 26.14
C ARG A 79 -21.86 31.09 25.49
N ILE A 80 -21.22 32.24 25.70
CA ILE A 80 -19.91 32.55 25.10
C ILE A 80 -18.82 31.62 25.63
N LYS A 81 -18.75 31.42 26.95
CA LYS A 81 -17.78 30.51 27.58
C LYS A 81 -18.04 29.07 27.14
N TYR A 82 -19.31 28.67 27.12
CA TYR A 82 -19.70 27.33 26.71
C TYR A 82 -19.35 27.01 25.24
N ARG A 83 -19.61 27.95 24.32
CA ARG A 83 -19.20 27.81 22.91
C ARG A 83 -17.70 27.62 22.76
N LYS A 84 -16.88 28.35 23.52
CA LYS A 84 -15.41 28.22 23.47
C LYS A 84 -14.98 26.81 23.88
N GLU A 85 -15.52 26.27 24.97
CA GLU A 85 -15.19 24.92 25.42
C GLU A 85 -15.70 23.84 24.45
N LYS A 86 -16.93 23.97 23.92
CA LYS A 86 -17.45 23.07 22.87
C LYS A 86 -16.55 23.07 21.63
N ASN A 87 -16.12 24.25 21.17
CA ASN A 87 -15.22 24.37 20.01
C ASN A 87 -13.83 23.80 20.28
N LYS A 88 -13.33 23.90 21.51
CA LYS A 88 -12.05 23.31 21.93
C LYS A 88 -12.09 21.78 21.87
N LEU A 89 -13.17 21.18 22.37
CA LEU A 89 -13.39 19.73 22.29
C LEU A 89 -13.53 19.26 20.83
N ALA A 90 -14.35 19.95 20.03
CA ALA A 90 -14.51 19.65 18.61
C ALA A 90 -13.19 19.77 17.84
N SER A 91 -12.39 20.81 18.11
CA SER A 91 -11.07 20.98 17.50
C SER A 91 -10.11 19.85 17.87
N ARG A 92 -10.13 19.39 19.13
CA ARG A 92 -9.34 18.24 19.59
C ARG A 92 -9.76 16.96 18.88
N ALA A 93 -11.06 16.69 18.79
CA ALA A 93 -11.60 15.53 18.08
C ALA A 93 -11.21 15.53 16.60
N CYS A 94 -11.31 16.68 15.92
CA CYS A 94 -10.89 16.82 14.52
C CYS A 94 -9.39 16.51 14.32
N ARG A 95 -8.52 17.04 15.19
CA ARG A 95 -7.07 16.76 15.15
C ARG A 95 -6.78 15.28 15.36
N LEU A 96 -7.43 14.64 16.33
CA LEU A 96 -7.25 13.21 16.60
C LEU A 96 -7.76 12.35 15.45
N LYS A 97 -8.88 12.71 14.82
CA LYS A 97 -9.37 12.03 13.60
C LYS A 97 -8.34 12.08 12.48
N LYS A 98 -7.69 13.24 12.28
CA LYS A 98 -6.63 13.36 11.28
C LYS A 98 -5.40 12.50 11.62
N LYS A 99 -5.02 12.43 12.90
CA LYS A 99 -3.93 11.55 13.37
C LYS A 99 -4.28 10.07 13.21
N ALA A 100 -5.48 9.65 13.58
CA ALA A 100 -5.97 8.28 13.39
C ALA A 100 -5.96 7.90 11.91
N GLN A 101 -6.44 8.79 11.03
CA GLN A 101 -6.40 8.57 9.59
C GLN A 101 -4.97 8.37 9.08
N HIS A 102 -4.03 9.19 9.56
CA HIS A 102 -2.63 9.05 9.19
C HIS A 102 -2.04 7.70 9.64
N GLU A 103 -2.25 7.30 10.90
CA GLU A 103 -1.78 5.99 11.41
C GLU A 103 -2.44 4.80 10.70
N ALA A 104 -3.74 4.89 10.35
CA ALA A 104 -4.43 3.89 9.55
C ALA A 104 -3.86 3.77 8.13
N ASN A 105 -3.50 4.89 7.51
CA ASN A 105 -2.87 4.89 6.19
C ASN A 105 -1.47 4.25 6.22
N LYS A 106 -0.69 4.43 7.30
CA LYS A 106 0.61 3.74 7.46
C LYS A 106 0.42 2.23 7.48
N LEU A 107 -0.56 1.74 8.23
CA LEU A 107 -0.89 0.31 8.29
C LEU A 107 -1.34 -0.24 6.94
N LYS A 108 -2.19 0.50 6.24
CA LYS A 108 -2.65 0.13 4.90
C LYS A 108 -1.49 0.06 3.91
N LEU A 109 -0.60 1.06 3.92
CA LEU A 109 0.59 1.09 3.07
C LEU A 109 1.48 -0.13 3.34
N PHE A 110 1.74 -0.45 4.61
CA PHE A 110 2.51 -1.62 5.00
C PHE A 110 1.89 -2.94 4.51
N GLY A 111 0.57 -3.10 4.65
CA GLY A 111 -0.15 -4.26 4.14
C GLY A 111 -0.03 -4.41 2.62
N LEU A 112 -0.28 -3.32 1.87
CA LEU A 112 -0.17 -3.30 0.41
C LEU A 112 1.26 -3.63 -0.07
N GLN A 113 2.29 -3.10 0.59
CA GLN A 113 3.68 -3.41 0.26
C GLN A 113 4.02 -4.88 0.47
N ARG A 114 3.50 -5.48 1.54
CA ARG A 114 3.68 -6.91 1.82
C ARG A 114 3.01 -7.79 0.76
N GLU A 115 1.77 -7.47 0.39
CA GLU A 115 1.02 -8.17 -0.64
C GLU A 115 1.72 -8.07 -2.00
N GLN A 116 2.12 -6.85 -2.38
CA GLN A 116 2.87 -6.61 -3.61
C GLN A 116 4.14 -7.45 -3.67
N LYS A 117 4.93 -7.49 -2.59
CA LYS A 117 6.14 -8.33 -2.52
C LYS A 117 5.81 -9.81 -2.70
N SER A 118 4.73 -10.30 -2.07
CA SER A 118 4.29 -11.69 -2.21
C SER A 118 3.89 -12.03 -3.65
N LEU A 119 3.12 -11.15 -4.30
CA LEU A 119 2.70 -11.33 -5.68
C LEU A 119 3.88 -11.31 -6.65
N LEU A 120 4.84 -10.41 -6.44
CA LEU A 120 6.06 -10.37 -7.26
C LEU A 120 6.89 -11.65 -7.12
N MET A 121 7.04 -12.20 -5.91
CA MET A 121 7.70 -13.50 -5.72
C MET A 121 6.98 -14.65 -6.43
N LEU A 122 5.64 -14.62 -6.45
CA LEU A 122 4.84 -15.62 -7.16
C LEU A 122 5.03 -15.51 -8.68
N ILE A 123 4.97 -14.28 -9.22
CA ILE A 123 5.16 -14.01 -10.65
C ILE A 123 6.54 -14.50 -11.10
N THR A 124 7.60 -14.14 -10.38
CA THR A 124 8.97 -14.59 -10.73
C THR A 124 9.12 -16.10 -10.62
N SER A 125 8.45 -16.73 -9.65
CA SER A 125 8.40 -18.20 -9.54
C SER A 125 7.74 -18.84 -10.76
N ILE A 126 6.58 -18.34 -11.19
CA ILE A 126 5.88 -18.83 -12.39
C ILE A 126 6.72 -18.63 -13.65
N GLU A 127 7.36 -17.47 -13.82
CA GLU A 127 8.25 -17.21 -14.94
C GLU A 127 9.44 -18.19 -14.97
N SER A 128 10.02 -18.50 -13.80
CA SER A 128 11.10 -19.49 -13.71
C SER A 128 10.64 -20.91 -14.08
N LEU A 129 9.39 -21.28 -13.76
CA LEU A 129 8.81 -22.56 -14.14
C LEU A 129 8.51 -22.64 -15.64
N LYS A 130 8.08 -21.53 -16.28
CA LYS A 130 7.92 -21.48 -17.74
C LYS A 130 9.23 -21.64 -18.50
N LEU A 131 10.34 -21.15 -17.93
CA LEU A 131 11.68 -21.29 -18.50
C LEU A 131 12.26 -22.70 -18.30
N LYS A 132 11.86 -23.40 -17.24
CA LYS A 132 12.06 -24.85 -17.09
C LYS A 132 11.06 -25.59 -17.97
N LYS A 133 11.29 -25.61 -19.29
CA LYS A 133 10.64 -26.60 -20.15
C LYS A 133 10.80 -27.98 -19.48
N PRO A 134 9.76 -28.84 -19.44
CA PRO A 134 9.98 -30.22 -19.04
C PRO A 134 11.10 -30.75 -19.92
N ASP A 135 12.09 -31.39 -19.30
CA ASP A 135 13.19 -31.98 -20.04
C ASP A 135 12.59 -33.10 -20.90
N THR A 136 12.18 -32.78 -22.13
CA THR A 136 11.69 -33.75 -23.11
C THR A 136 12.86 -34.54 -23.71
N ARG A 137 13.98 -34.61 -23.00
CA ARG A 137 14.94 -35.69 -23.11
C ARG A 137 14.39 -36.94 -22.41
N VAL A 138 13.20 -37.38 -22.82
CA VAL A 138 13.05 -38.83 -22.98
C VAL A 138 13.95 -39.15 -24.16
N ALA A 139 15.16 -39.58 -23.84
CA ALA A 139 16.13 -40.08 -24.79
C ALA A 139 15.43 -41.09 -25.72
N GLY A 140 15.32 -40.74 -27.00
CA GLY A 140 15.31 -41.64 -28.16
C GLY A 140 14.54 -42.95 -28.06
N CYS A 141 13.28 -42.97 -27.64
CA CYS A 141 12.48 -44.20 -27.68
C CYS A 141 11.05 -44.03 -28.22
N THR A 142 10.38 -42.89 -28.03
CA THR A 142 8.95 -42.76 -28.39
C THR A 142 8.71 -42.15 -29.77
N ALA A 143 9.41 -41.06 -30.11
CA ALA A 143 9.29 -40.45 -31.44
C ALA A 143 9.86 -41.37 -32.53
N ASP A 144 10.94 -42.09 -32.23
CA ASP A 144 11.53 -43.07 -33.15
C ASP A 144 10.65 -44.31 -33.31
N PHE A 145 9.92 -44.73 -32.27
CA PHE A 145 8.96 -45.84 -32.37
C PHE A 145 7.77 -45.49 -33.26
N VAL A 146 7.13 -44.32 -33.06
CA VAL A 146 5.99 -43.90 -33.90
C VAL A 146 6.43 -43.73 -35.35
N ASN A 147 7.61 -43.15 -35.59
CA ASN A 147 8.15 -42.99 -36.94
C ASN A 147 8.56 -44.33 -37.57
N ASN A 148 9.11 -45.29 -36.81
CA ASN A 148 9.42 -46.64 -37.32
C ASN A 148 8.16 -47.48 -37.58
N VAL A 149 7.12 -47.38 -36.75
CA VAL A 149 5.83 -48.05 -36.97
C VAL A 149 5.13 -47.48 -38.20
N LEU A 150 5.13 -46.16 -38.39
CA LEU A 150 4.64 -45.55 -39.63
C LEU A 150 5.43 -46.03 -40.86
N LYS A 151 6.76 -46.14 -40.75
CA LYS A 151 7.63 -46.62 -41.84
C LYS A 151 7.35 -48.08 -42.21
N LEU A 152 7.12 -48.96 -41.22
CA LEU A 152 6.76 -50.37 -41.43
C LEU A 152 5.39 -50.52 -42.09
N LEU A 153 4.42 -49.68 -41.73
CA LEU A 153 3.09 -49.65 -42.37
C LEU A 153 3.16 -49.08 -43.80
N LEU A 154 4.00 -48.07 -44.04
CA LEU A 154 4.17 -47.45 -45.37
C LEU A 154 5.00 -48.30 -46.34
N LEU A 155 5.91 -49.16 -45.84
CA LEU A 155 6.77 -50.03 -46.65
C LEU A 155 6.13 -51.38 -47.02
N GLY A 156 4.87 -51.60 -46.65
CA GLY A 156 4.03 -52.60 -47.31
C GLY A 156 4.19 -54.03 -46.79
N MET A 157 3.58 -54.33 -45.64
CA MET A 157 3.07 -55.68 -45.42
C MET A 157 1.76 -55.84 -46.20
N ARG A 158 1.90 -56.34 -47.44
CA ARG A 158 0.92 -57.28 -47.98
C ARG A 158 0.93 -58.49 -47.03
N VAL A 159 -0.03 -58.52 -46.12
CA VAL A 159 -0.41 -59.78 -45.46
C VAL A 159 -0.97 -60.66 -46.58
N VAL A 160 -0.13 -61.52 -47.12
CA VAL A 160 -0.58 -62.67 -47.92
C VAL A 160 -1.34 -63.58 -46.95
N ALA A 161 -2.50 -64.07 -47.42
CA ALA A 161 -3.53 -64.81 -46.70
C ALA A 161 -3.02 -65.97 -45.84
#